data_AF-A0A2R6VXI5-F1
#
_entry.id   AF-A0A2R6VXI5-F1
#
_cell.length_a   1.000
_cell.length_b   1.000
_cell.length_c   1.000
_cell.angle_alpha   90.00
_cell.angle_beta   90.00
_cell.angle_gamma   90.00
#
_symmetry.space_group_name_H-M   'P 1'
#
loop_
_entity.id
_entity.type
_entity.pdbx_description
1 polymer ?
#
loop_
_entity_poly.entity_id
_entity_poly.type
_entity_poly.pdbx_seq_one_letter_code
_entity_poly.pdbx_strand_id
1 'polypeptide(L)'
;MSYPTHERDLEKASRLEDLLSRPIHTKSVVANPAPLGLMGFALTTFVLSCHNAGVIIPQSAPHTVVTGLAAGYGGLAQLLAGMWEFSTGNTFGATAFSSYGAFWLSFAVIQIPAFGVRAAFVASESLVDYNEALGLWLLGWTIVITH
;
A
#
# COMPACT_ATOMS: atom_id res chain seq x y z
N MET A 1 -42.96 -29.71 -44.08
CA MET A 1 -41.54 -30.10 -44.03
C MET A 1 -40.77 -28.88 -43.54
N SER A 2 -40.57 -28.77 -42.22
CA SER A 2 -39.92 -27.60 -41.62
C SER A 2 -38.44 -27.61 -42.01
N TYR A 3 -37.96 -26.53 -42.62
CA TYR A 3 -36.60 -26.40 -43.12
C TYR A 3 -35.63 -26.21 -41.94
N PRO A 4 -34.73 -27.17 -41.63
CA PRO A 4 -33.84 -27.10 -40.46
C PRO A 4 -32.79 -25.98 -40.53
N THR A 5 -32.66 -25.31 -41.67
CA THR A 5 -31.71 -24.20 -41.89
C THR A 5 -32.20 -22.90 -41.26
N HIS A 6 -33.50 -22.61 -41.33
CA HIS A 6 -34.07 -21.34 -40.87
C HIS A 6 -33.96 -21.15 -39.34
N GLU A 7 -34.23 -22.19 -38.55
CA GLU A 7 -34.10 -22.12 -37.09
C GLU A 7 -32.66 -21.89 -36.61
N ARG A 8 -31.68 -22.49 -37.31
CA ARG A 8 -30.26 -22.29 -37.02
C ARG A 8 -29.79 -20.87 -37.33
N ASP A 9 -30.40 -20.24 -38.33
CA ASP A 9 -30.08 -18.85 -38.70
C ASP A 9 -30.69 -17.86 -37.69
N LEU A 10 -31.89 -18.13 -37.19
CA LEU A 10 -32.51 -17.36 -36.11
C LEU A 10 -31.75 -17.48 -34.78
N GLU A 11 -31.26 -18.66 -34.44
CA GLU A 11 -30.45 -18.87 -33.24
C GLU A 11 -29.12 -18.09 -33.32
N LYS A 12 -28.48 -18.08 -34.50
CA LYS A 12 -27.28 -17.28 -34.75
C LYS A 12 -27.57 -15.78 -34.67
N ALA A 13 -28.68 -15.32 -35.22
CA ALA A 13 -29.08 -13.91 -35.17
C ALA A 13 -29.36 -13.45 -33.73
N SER A 14 -30.10 -14.23 -32.95
CA SER A 14 -30.35 -13.96 -31.54
C SER A 14 -29.07 -13.93 -30.70
N ARG A 15 -28.13 -14.85 -30.96
CA ARG A 15 -26.80 -14.83 -30.33
C ARG A 15 -25.99 -13.60 -30.72
N LEU A 16 -26.08 -13.17 -31.97
CA LEU A 16 -25.39 -11.96 -32.42
C LEU A 16 -26.00 -10.71 -31.76
N GLU A 17 -27.31 -10.63 -31.64
CA GLU A 17 -28.00 -9.56 -30.91
C GLU A 17 -27.64 -9.54 -29.42
N ASP A 18 -27.54 -10.70 -28.75
CA ASP A 18 -27.02 -10.80 -27.36
C ASP A 18 -25.58 -10.28 -27.28
N LEU A 19 -24.71 -10.68 -28.21
CA LEU A 19 -23.30 -10.25 -28.22
C LEU A 19 -23.16 -8.75 -28.49
N LEU A 20 -24.00 -8.18 -29.35
CA LEU A 20 -23.99 -6.76 -29.70
C LEU A 20 -24.65 -5.88 -28.64
N SER A 21 -25.61 -6.43 -27.88
CA SER A 21 -26.28 -5.72 -26.78
C SER A 21 -25.48 -5.71 -25.48
N ARG A 22 -24.46 -6.58 -25.36
CA ARG A 22 -23.54 -6.53 -24.23
C ARG A 22 -22.77 -5.22 -24.22
N PRO A 23 -22.76 -4.47 -23.10
CA PRO A 23 -21.96 -3.27 -23.00
C PRO A 23 -20.48 -3.63 -23.23
N ILE A 24 -19.85 -2.94 -24.18
CA ILE A 24 -18.42 -3.07 -24.43
C ILE A 24 -17.70 -2.56 -23.18
N HIS A 25 -17.19 -3.48 -22.37
CA HIS A 25 -16.35 -3.14 -21.24
C HIS A 25 -14.98 -2.69 -21.78
N THR A 26 -14.88 -1.41 -22.17
CA THR A 26 -13.60 -0.81 -22.51
C THR A 26 -12.79 -0.78 -21.22
N LYS A 27 -11.73 -1.58 -21.16
CA LYS A 27 -10.79 -1.58 -20.04
C LYS A 27 -10.29 -0.13 -19.90
N SER A 28 -10.63 0.54 -18.79
CA SER A 28 -10.17 1.89 -18.55
C SER A 28 -8.64 1.91 -18.58
N VAL A 29 -8.04 2.82 -19.36
CA VAL A 29 -6.58 2.98 -19.42
C VAL A 29 -6.17 3.79 -18.19
N VAL A 30 -6.22 3.14 -17.03
CA VAL A 30 -5.67 3.69 -15.79
C VAL A 30 -4.15 3.50 -15.82
N ALA A 31 -3.39 4.56 -15.54
CA ALA A 31 -1.93 4.47 -15.44
C ALA A 31 -1.53 3.47 -14.35
N ASN A 32 -0.45 2.72 -14.56
CA ASN A 32 0.02 1.74 -13.59
C ASN A 32 0.59 2.45 -12.34
N PRO A 33 -0.03 2.31 -11.16
CA PRO A 33 0.44 2.96 -9.93
C PRO A 33 1.57 2.20 -9.23
N ALA A 34 1.87 0.96 -9.62
CA ALA A 34 2.88 0.13 -8.97
C ALA A 34 4.28 0.76 -8.87
N PRO A 35 4.81 1.43 -9.91
CA PRO A 35 6.11 2.08 -9.82
C PRO A 35 6.18 3.15 -8.72
N LEU A 36 5.09 3.89 -8.50
CA LEU A 36 5.02 4.91 -7.44
C LEU A 36 5.11 4.25 -6.06
N GLY A 37 4.32 3.19 -5.84
CA GLY A 37 4.34 2.46 -4.57
C GLY A 37 5.70 1.83 -4.26
N LEU A 38 6.34 1.22 -5.26
CA LEU A 38 7.65 0.60 -5.13
C LEU A 38 8.77 1.62 -4.85
N MET A 39 8.77 2.76 -5.55
CA MET A 39 9.78 3.80 -5.31
C MET A 39 9.61 4.46 -3.94
N GLY A 40 8.37 4.70 -3.51
CA GLY A 40 8.06 5.21 -2.17
C GLY A 40 8.62 4.30 -1.06
N PHE A 41 8.35 3.00 -1.19
CA PHE A 41 8.86 1.99 -0.28
C PHE A 41 10.38 1.89 -0.27
N ALA A 42 10.99 1.80 -1.47
CA ALA A 42 12.42 1.56 -1.63
C ALA A 42 13.24 2.72 -1.08
N LEU A 43 12.87 3.97 -1.43
CA LEU A 43 13.60 5.15 -0.96
C LEU A 43 13.53 5.30 0.57
N THR A 44 12.34 5.14 1.13
CA THR A 44 12.14 5.29 2.58
C THR A 44 12.88 4.20 3.36
N THR A 45 12.82 2.95 2.88
CA THR A 45 13.57 1.82 3.45
C THR A 45 15.08 2.05 3.36
N PHE A 46 15.56 2.51 2.20
CA PHE A 46 16.98 2.77 1.98
C PHE A 46 17.52 3.80 2.99
N VAL A 47 16.84 4.94 3.13
CA VAL A 47 17.28 6.00 4.05
C VAL A 47 17.17 5.55 5.52
N LEU A 48 16.12 4.81 5.89
CA LEU A 48 16.04 4.21 7.24
C LEU A 48 17.18 3.22 7.47
N SER A 49 17.54 2.41 6.47
CA SER A 49 18.62 1.43 6.57
C SER A 49 19.98 2.12 6.72
N CYS A 50 20.23 3.21 5.99
CA CYS A 50 21.44 4.02 6.18
C CYS A 50 21.51 4.61 7.59
N HIS A 51 20.40 5.14 8.09
CA HIS A 51 20.31 5.65 9.47
C HIS A 51 20.60 4.55 10.49
N ASN A 52 19.95 3.39 10.37
CA ASN A 52 20.13 2.25 11.26
C ASN A 52 21.54 1.68 11.21
N ALA A 53 22.21 1.75 10.05
CA ALA A 53 23.60 1.31 9.88
C ALA A 53 24.63 2.36 10.34
N GLY A 54 24.20 3.57 10.74
CA GLY A 54 25.10 4.66 11.06
C GLY A 54 25.84 5.23 9.84
N VAL A 55 25.36 4.97 8.63
CA VAL A 55 25.97 5.41 7.38
C VAL A 55 25.49 6.82 7.08
N ILE A 56 26.41 7.79 7.05
CA ILE A 56 26.18 9.25 6.90
C ILE A 56 25.45 9.87 8.09
N ILE A 57 24.35 9.25 8.55
CA ILE A 57 23.58 9.70 9.72
C ILE A 57 23.95 8.80 10.90
N PRO A 58 24.49 9.33 12.01
CA PRO A 58 24.76 8.54 13.20
C PRO A 58 23.48 7.89 13.76
N GLN A 59 23.58 6.68 14.31
CA GLN A 59 22.44 6.00 14.95
C GLN A 59 21.85 6.79 16.13
N SER A 60 22.62 7.67 16.76
CA SER A 60 22.16 8.53 17.84
C SER A 60 21.39 9.76 17.36
N ALA A 61 21.38 10.04 16.06
CA ALA A 61 20.70 11.19 15.50
C ALA A 61 19.17 10.95 15.47
N PRO A 62 18.35 12.00 15.53
CA PRO A 62 16.91 11.87 15.35
C PRO A 62 16.55 11.32 13.96
N HIS A 63 15.46 10.55 13.88
CA HIS A 63 14.95 9.96 12.62
C HIS A 63 14.27 11.01 11.70
N THR A 64 14.60 12.30 11.78
CA THR A 64 13.83 13.40 11.17
C THR A 64 13.69 13.30 9.65
N VAL A 65 14.77 12.96 8.94
CA VAL A 65 14.74 12.78 7.48
C VAL A 65 13.90 11.56 7.09
N VAL A 66 14.06 10.44 7.81
CA VAL A 66 13.26 9.23 7.59
C VAL A 66 11.80 9.50 7.86
N THR A 67 11.49 10.25 8.92
CA THR A 67 10.13 10.62 9.33
C THR A 67 9.42 11.42 8.25
N GLY A 68 10.12 12.35 7.59
CA GLY A 68 9.57 13.09 6.44
C GLY A 68 9.26 12.18 5.25
N LEU A 69 10.17 11.28 4.89
CA LEU A 69 9.95 10.29 3.82
C LEU A 69 8.82 9.32 4.16
N ALA A 70 8.76 8.88 5.41
CA ALA A 70 7.73 7.98 5.93
C ALA A 70 6.34 8.65 5.93
N ALA A 71 6.23 9.94 6.23
CA ALA A 71 4.96 10.65 6.13
C ALA A 71 4.54 10.90 4.67
N GLY A 72 5.47 11.42 3.85
CA GLY A 72 5.15 11.90 2.51
C GLY A 72 5.15 10.83 1.42
N TYR A 73 6.26 10.10 1.27
CA TYR A 73 6.49 9.26 0.09
C TYR A 73 6.25 7.78 0.35
N GLY A 74 6.96 7.19 1.32
CA GLY A 74 6.68 5.82 1.77
C GLY A 74 5.32 5.67 2.44
N GLY A 75 4.76 6.76 2.98
CA GLY A 75 3.44 6.76 3.60
C GLY A 75 2.33 7.16 2.64
N LEU A 76 2.12 8.47 2.49
CA LEU A 76 0.99 9.01 1.75
C LEU A 76 1.00 8.62 0.26
N ALA A 77 2.11 8.86 -0.46
CA ALA A 77 2.15 8.55 -1.89
C ALA A 77 2.01 7.03 -2.16
N GLN A 78 2.62 6.20 -1.32
CA GLN A 78 2.49 4.74 -1.41
C GLN A 78 1.06 4.27 -1.09
N LEU A 79 0.40 4.84 -0.08
CA LEU A 79 -1.01 4.56 0.23
C LEU A 79 -1.92 4.93 -0.94
N LEU A 80 -1.70 6.11 -1.55
CA LEU A 80 -2.43 6.54 -2.74
C LEU A 80 -2.20 5.59 -3.91
N ALA A 81 -0.96 5.12 -4.14
CA ALA A 81 -0.66 4.11 -5.15
C ALA A 81 -1.48 2.81 -4.91
N GLY A 82 -1.60 2.37 -3.66
CA GLY A 82 -2.46 1.24 -3.28
C GLY A 82 -3.94 1.48 -3.59
N MET A 83 -4.45 2.68 -3.31
CA MET A 83 -5.84 3.03 -3.64
C MET A 83 -6.11 2.95 -5.16
N TRP A 84 -5.15 3.38 -5.97
CA TRP A 84 -5.24 3.30 -7.43
C TRP A 84 -5.11 1.86 -7.95
N GLU A 85 -4.43 0.95 -7.26
CA GLU A 85 -4.40 -0.47 -7.64
C GLU A 85 -5.77 -1.16 -7.50
N PHE A 86 -6.66 -0.69 -6.61
CA PHE A 86 -8.05 -1.16 -6.61
C PHE A 86 -8.75 -0.80 -7.93
N SER A 87 -8.43 0.37 -8.49
CA SER A 87 -9.01 0.84 -9.76
C SER A 87 -8.46 0.11 -10.98
N THR A 88 -7.26 -0.47 -10.90
CA THR A 88 -6.66 -1.32 -11.95
C THR A 88 -7.10 -2.79 -11.85
N GLY A 89 -7.78 -3.16 -10.77
CA GLY A 89 -8.18 -4.55 -10.48
C GLY A 89 -7.06 -5.40 -9.86
N ASN A 90 -5.98 -4.79 -9.37
CA ASN A 90 -4.86 -5.48 -8.74
C ASN A 90 -5.01 -5.51 -7.21
N THR A 91 -5.76 -6.49 -6.70
CA THR A 91 -5.98 -6.64 -5.25
C THR A 91 -4.69 -6.84 -4.46
N PHE A 92 -3.72 -7.56 -5.03
CA PHE A 92 -2.44 -7.79 -4.36
C PHE A 92 -1.66 -6.48 -4.19
N GLY A 93 -1.48 -5.72 -5.27
CA GLY A 93 -0.81 -4.42 -5.22
C GLY A 93 -1.54 -3.43 -4.32
N ALA A 94 -2.87 -3.43 -4.37
CA ALA A 94 -3.70 -2.57 -3.53
C ALA A 94 -3.50 -2.85 -2.04
N THR A 95 -3.57 -4.11 -1.64
CA THR A 95 -3.33 -4.52 -0.25
C THR A 95 -1.88 -4.25 0.15
N ALA A 96 -0.91 -4.65 -0.66
CA ALA A 96 0.51 -4.50 -0.33
C ALA A 96 0.90 -3.02 -0.16
N PHE A 97 0.62 -2.17 -1.15
CA PHE A 97 1.00 -0.76 -1.07
C PHE A 97 0.22 0.00 0.00
N SER A 98 -1.05 -0.32 0.23
CA SER A 98 -1.81 0.31 1.32
C SER A 98 -1.28 -0.08 2.70
N SER A 99 -0.95 -1.35 2.90
CA SER A 99 -0.38 -1.85 4.17
C SER A 99 0.98 -1.23 4.44
N TYR A 100 1.89 -1.21 3.48
CA TYR A 100 3.19 -0.57 3.65
C TYR A 100 3.10 0.97 3.77
N GLY A 101 2.14 1.60 3.08
CA GLY A 101 1.82 3.01 3.28
C GLY A 101 1.37 3.31 4.71
N ALA A 102 0.49 2.48 5.25
CA ALA A 102 0.04 2.58 6.64
C ALA A 102 1.18 2.32 7.65
N PHE A 103 2.07 1.36 7.36
CA PHE A 103 3.28 1.14 8.15
C PHE A 103 4.10 2.42 8.26
N TRP A 104 4.44 3.05 7.13
CA TRP A 104 5.26 4.26 7.13
C TRP A 104 4.56 5.47 7.76
N LEU A 105 3.26 5.65 7.54
CA LEU A 105 2.49 6.69 8.22
C LEU A 105 2.48 6.46 9.73
N SER A 106 2.27 5.23 10.20
CA SER A 106 2.30 4.92 11.63
C SER A 106 3.69 5.13 12.23
N PHE A 107 4.76 4.77 11.52
CA PHE A 107 6.13 5.09 11.92
C PHE A 107 6.33 6.60 12.07
N ALA A 108 5.87 7.40 11.10
CA ALA A 108 5.97 8.85 11.17
C ALA A 108 5.21 9.42 12.38
N VAL A 109 3.99 8.94 12.65
CA VAL A 109 3.20 9.32 13.83
C VAL A 109 3.94 9.03 15.13
N ILE A 110 4.59 7.87 15.24
CA ILE A 110 5.36 7.49 16.42
C ILE A 110 6.57 8.42 16.63
N GLN A 111 7.24 8.83 15.55
CA GLN A 111 8.44 9.67 15.62
C GLN A 111 8.15 11.17 15.78
N ILE A 112 7.02 11.67 15.27
CA ILE A 112 6.68 13.10 15.31
C ILE A 112 6.27 13.50 16.74
N PRO A 113 7.00 14.41 17.41
CA PRO A 113 6.72 14.78 18.80
C PRO A 113 5.31 15.35 19.02
N ALA A 114 4.73 15.98 18.01
CA ALA A 114 3.39 16.57 18.08
C ALA A 114 2.27 15.55 18.35
N PHE A 115 2.46 14.27 18.01
CA PHE A 115 1.49 13.22 18.36
C PHE A 115 1.67 12.68 19.78
N GLY A 116 2.74 13.07 20.49
CA GLY A 116 2.92 12.76 21.91
C GLY A 116 3.23 11.30 22.25
N VAL A 117 3.39 10.40 21.26
CA VAL A 117 3.59 8.96 21.49
C VAL A 117 4.76 8.68 22.42
N ARG A 118 5.95 9.19 22.09
CA ARG A 118 7.16 8.99 22.92
C ARG A 118 7.06 9.68 24.29
N ALA A 119 6.44 10.86 24.34
CA ALA A 119 6.26 11.60 25.58
C ALA A 119 5.37 10.86 26.58
N ALA A 120 4.33 10.16 26.08
CA ALA A 120 3.44 9.36 26.92
C ALA A 120 4.18 8.22 27.65
N PHE A 121 5.15 7.57 26.99
CA PHE A 121 5.98 6.54 27.64
C PHE A 121 6.91 7.12 28.70
N VAL A 122 7.56 8.26 28.43
CA VAL A 122 8.46 8.92 29.38
C VAL A 122 7.72 9.41 30.64
N ALA A 123 6.47 9.85 30.48
CA ALA A 123 5.63 10.31 31.59
C ALA A 123 4.98 9.17 32.38
N SER A 124 5.03 7.94 31.87
CA SER A 124 4.38 6.79 32.50
C SER A 124 5.32 6.05 33.46
N GLU A 125 4.78 5.56 34.58
CA GLU A 125 5.45 4.55 35.43
C GLU A 125 5.21 3.13 34.88
N SER A 126 5.15 2.99 33.55
CA SER A 126 4.86 1.73 32.88
C SER A 126 5.96 0.70 33.11
N LEU A 127 5.58 -0.56 33.29
CA LEU A 127 6.51 -1.70 33.29
C LEU A 127 7.07 -2.00 31.89
N VAL A 128 6.42 -1.49 30.85
CA VAL A 128 6.82 -1.63 29.45
C VAL A 128 7.37 -0.31 28.94
N ASP A 129 8.59 -0.32 28.42
CA ASP A 129 9.23 0.88 27.88
C ASP A 129 8.86 1.14 26.40
N TYR A 130 9.27 2.31 25.90
CA TYR A 130 9.02 2.71 24.51
C TYR A 130 9.64 1.75 23.48
N ASN A 131 10.81 1.19 23.76
CA ASN A 131 11.52 0.31 22.83
C ASN A 131 10.88 -1.08 22.77
N GLU A 132 10.39 -1.59 23.90
CA GLU A 132 9.62 -2.84 23.95
C GLU A 132 8.31 -2.72 23.18
N ALA A 133 7.59 -1.60 23.33
CA ALA A 133 6.39 -1.32 22.55
C ALA A 133 6.66 -1.18 21.05
N LEU A 134 7.76 -0.51 20.67
CA LEU A 134 8.24 -0.47 19.28
C LEU A 134 8.60 -1.85 18.74
N GLY A 135 9.21 -2.70 19.58
CA GLY A 135 9.53 -4.08 19.24
C GLY A 135 8.28 -4.89 18.94
N LEU A 136 7.25 -4.79 19.78
CA LEU A 136 5.95 -5.44 19.54
C LEU A 136 5.30 -4.92 18.25
N TRP A 137 5.35 -3.61 17.99
CA TRP A 137 4.83 -3.01 16.76
C TRP A 137 5.53 -3.59 15.52
N LEU A 138 6.87 -3.65 15.52
CA LEU A 138 7.65 -4.28 14.44
C LEU A 138 7.32 -5.77 14.28
N LEU A 139 7.22 -6.51 15.38
CA LEU A 139 6.84 -7.93 15.36
C LEU A 139 5.44 -8.14 14.78
N GLY A 140 4.47 -7.28 15.11
CA GLY A 140 3.13 -7.32 14.50
C GLY A 140 3.18 -7.19 12.98
N TRP A 141 4.03 -6.32 12.45
CA TRP A 141 4.22 -6.17 11.01
C TRP A 141 4.89 -7.37 10.35
N THR A 142 5.67 -8.18 11.06
CA THR A 142 6.22 -9.44 10.49
C THR A 142 5.11 -10.41 10.09
N ILE A 143 3.99 -10.43 10.81
CA ILE A 143 2.83 -11.27 10.50
C ILE A 143 2.21 -10.83 9.18
N VAL A 144 2.01 -9.52 9.01
CA VAL A 144 1.41 -8.90 7.81
C VAL A 144 2.26 -9.13 6.56
N ILE A 145 3.57 -9.20 6.70
CA ILE A 145 4.49 -9.37 5.54
C ILE A 145 4.61 -10.84 5.12
N THR A 146 4.33 -11.78 6.02
CA THR A 146 4.54 -13.23 5.80
C THR A 146 3.31 -14.00 5.32
N HIS A 147 2.14 -13.37 5.30
CA HIS A 147 0.86 -13.95 4.87
C HIS A 147 0.24 -13.12 3.75
#